data_AF-A0A9W8HA00-F1
#
_entry.id   AF-A0A9W8HA00-F1
#
_cell.length_a   1.000
_cell.length_b   1.000
_cell.length_c   1.000
_cell.angle_alpha   90.00
_cell.angle_beta   90.00
_cell.angle_gamma   90.00
#
_symmetry.space_group_name_H-M   'P 1'
#
loop_
_entity.id
_entity.type
_entity.pdbx_description
1 polymer ?
#
loop_
_entity_poly.entity_id
_entity_poly.type
_entity_poly.pdbx_seq_one_letter_code
_entity_poly.pdbx_strand_id
1 'polypeptide(L)'
;MEPDDDEIAGLAELLRSLRQMRQAGVEFAKGKFTADESAAIDRAIELFLGHHGLDRPTLYQRLFRKQEASGVAGGPEDRAIRRSFWAAMAGILPRRQIQAIYHYVHRRYHPFNYQGPWSPAEDRRLARLIEEHGLAWETISRIIGRTGTNCRDHWRYMQGLSHTQKMRQLGNGGRRDAAANASDDNGGSQAA
;
A
#
# COMPACT_ATOMS: atom_id res chain seq x y z
N MET A 1 31.39 3.35 9.35
CA MET A 1 31.65 2.89 7.98
C MET A 1 31.48 4.13 7.12
N GLU A 2 32.60 4.76 6.78
CA GLU A 2 32.62 5.98 5.97
C GLU A 2 32.16 5.62 4.55
N PRO A 3 31.32 6.43 3.89
CA PRO A 3 30.85 6.17 2.54
C PRO A 3 32.03 6.19 1.55
N ASP A 4 31.99 5.32 0.54
CA ASP A 4 33.06 5.23 -0.45
C ASP A 4 33.05 6.43 -1.43
N ASP A 5 34.19 6.69 -2.07
CA ASP A 5 34.37 7.85 -2.95
C ASP A 5 33.44 7.82 -4.19
N ASP A 6 33.00 6.63 -4.61
CA ASP A 6 32.07 6.43 -5.74
C ASP A 6 30.62 6.79 -5.34
N GLU A 7 30.21 6.48 -4.11
CA GLU A 7 28.93 6.87 -3.52
C GLU A 7 28.84 8.39 -3.35
N ILE A 8 29.93 9.04 -2.94
CA ILE A 8 30.01 10.51 -2.80
C ILE A 8 29.94 11.19 -4.18
N ALA A 9 30.64 10.65 -5.17
CA ALA A 9 30.61 11.16 -6.54
C ALA A 9 29.22 11.03 -7.18
N GLY A 10 28.54 9.89 -6.97
CA GLY A 10 27.17 9.66 -7.44
C GLY A 10 26.15 10.63 -6.83
N LEU A 11 26.29 10.93 -5.53
CA LEU A 11 25.43 11.91 -4.84
C LEU A 11 25.66 13.34 -5.35
N ALA A 12 26.92 13.71 -5.61
CA ALA A 12 27.27 15.02 -6.16
C ALA A 12 26.70 15.22 -7.58
N GLU A 13 26.75 14.19 -8.42
CA GLU A 13 26.14 14.22 -9.76
C GLU A 13 24.62 14.37 -9.69
N LEU A 14 23.96 13.57 -8.85
CA LEU A 14 22.52 13.67 -8.63
C LEU A 14 22.10 15.08 -8.19
N LEU A 15 22.84 15.69 -7.25
CA LEU A 15 22.58 17.05 -6.79
C LEU A 15 22.79 18.10 -7.90
N ARG A 16 23.78 17.91 -8.79
CA ARG A 16 23.97 18.76 -9.98
C ARG A 16 22.78 18.64 -10.93
N SER A 17 22.34 17.43 -11.25
CA SER A 17 21.17 17.19 -12.11
C SER A 17 19.88 17.77 -11.50
N LEU A 18 19.67 17.62 -10.19
CA LEU A 18 18.52 18.20 -9.49
C LEU A 18 18.50 19.74 -9.54
N ARG A 19 19.66 20.38 -9.39
CA ARG A 19 19.79 21.84 -9.52
C ARG A 19 19.52 22.31 -10.95
N GLN A 20 20.06 21.60 -11.96
CA GLN A 20 19.81 21.90 -13.37
C GLN A 20 18.33 21.76 -13.74
N MET A 21 17.67 20.69 -13.31
CA MET A 21 16.22 20.52 -13.54
C MET A 21 15.40 21.65 -12.89
N ARG A 22 15.79 22.09 -11.69
CA ARG A 22 15.13 23.22 -11.02
C ARG A 22 15.38 24.55 -11.75
N GLN A 23 16.57 24.77 -12.28
CA GLN A 23 16.90 25.97 -13.08
C GLN A 23 16.22 25.97 -14.45
N ALA A 24 15.99 24.79 -15.04
CA ALA A 24 15.26 24.63 -16.29
C ALA A 24 13.73 24.76 -16.14
N GLY A 25 13.23 25.08 -14.94
CA GLY A 25 11.79 25.28 -14.70
C GLY A 25 10.96 23.99 -14.82
N VAL A 26 11.58 22.82 -14.65
CA VAL A 26 10.85 21.54 -14.70
C VAL A 26 9.86 21.47 -13.54
N GLU A 27 8.59 21.67 -13.84
CA GLU A 27 7.50 21.50 -12.88
C GLU A 27 6.99 20.05 -12.91
N PHE A 28 7.03 19.40 -11.74
CA PHE A 28 6.39 18.11 -11.58
C PHE A 28 4.88 18.26 -11.49
N ALA A 29 4.15 17.40 -12.19
CA ALA A 29 2.70 17.31 -12.10
C ALA A 29 2.28 17.01 -10.64
N LYS A 30 1.33 17.79 -10.12
CA LYS A 30 0.76 17.65 -8.78
C LYS A 30 -0.69 17.14 -8.85
N GLY A 31 -1.29 16.80 -7.72
CA GLY A 31 -2.70 16.42 -7.65
C GLY A 31 -2.98 14.96 -8.02
N LYS A 32 -4.24 14.70 -8.44
CA LYS A 32 -4.72 13.35 -8.77
C LYS A 32 -3.97 12.79 -9.98
N PHE A 33 -3.74 11.49 -9.97
CA PHE A 33 -3.26 10.77 -11.15
C PHE A 33 -4.37 10.74 -12.19
N THR A 34 -4.04 11.03 -13.45
CA THR A 34 -4.99 10.92 -14.55
C THR A 34 -5.28 9.46 -14.87
N ALA A 35 -6.32 9.21 -15.68
CA ALA A 35 -6.62 7.89 -16.18
C ALA A 35 -5.45 7.31 -16.98
N ASP A 36 -4.81 8.14 -17.81
CA ASP A 36 -3.66 7.73 -18.62
C ASP A 36 -2.44 7.36 -17.77
N GLU A 37 -2.15 8.13 -16.72
CA GLU A 37 -1.05 7.83 -15.81
C GLU A 37 -1.31 6.54 -15.04
N SER A 38 -2.55 6.34 -14.59
CA SER A 38 -2.97 5.11 -13.91
C SER A 38 -2.81 3.91 -14.84
N ALA A 39 -3.29 4.02 -16.07
CA ALA A 39 -3.16 2.98 -17.09
C ALA A 39 -1.70 2.73 -17.49
N ALA A 40 -0.85 3.76 -17.49
CA ALA A 40 0.58 3.61 -17.72
C ALA A 40 1.27 2.81 -16.61
N ILE A 41 0.92 3.07 -15.34
CA ILE A 41 1.40 2.28 -14.19
C ILE A 41 0.93 0.83 -14.31
N ASP A 42 -0.35 0.60 -14.56
CA ASP A 42 -0.90 -0.76 -14.72
C ASP A 42 -0.17 -1.52 -15.84
N ARG A 43 0.00 -0.93 -17.02
CA ARG A 43 0.78 -1.54 -18.12
C ARG A 43 2.23 -1.82 -17.75
N ALA A 44 2.89 -0.89 -17.06
CA ALA A 44 4.28 -1.05 -16.67
C ALA A 44 4.47 -2.16 -15.64
N ILE A 45 3.50 -2.38 -14.75
CA ILE A 45 3.48 -3.54 -13.86
C ILE A 45 3.42 -4.83 -14.67
N GLU A 46 2.51 -4.95 -15.64
CA GLU A 46 2.41 -6.17 -16.46
C GLU A 46 3.69 -6.47 -17.25
N LEU A 47 4.30 -5.45 -17.85
CA LEU A 47 5.57 -5.61 -18.56
C LEU A 47 6.69 -6.04 -17.61
N PHE A 48 6.74 -5.45 -16.41
CA PHE A 48 7.71 -5.81 -15.39
C PHE A 48 7.55 -7.27 -14.95
N LEU A 49 6.32 -7.72 -14.70
CA LEU A 49 6.02 -9.11 -14.37
C LEU A 49 6.50 -10.08 -15.45
N GLY A 50 6.19 -9.78 -16.72
CA GLY A 50 6.62 -10.59 -17.86
C GLY A 50 8.15 -10.65 -18.01
N HIS A 51 8.83 -9.51 -17.84
CA HIS A 51 10.29 -9.44 -17.96
C HIS A 51 11.01 -10.20 -16.83
N HIS A 52 10.47 -10.16 -15.61
CA HIS A 52 11.08 -10.80 -14.45
C HIS A 52 10.54 -12.22 -14.17
N GLY A 53 9.59 -12.72 -14.96
CA GLY A 53 8.96 -14.03 -14.74
C GLY A 53 8.23 -14.13 -13.41
N LEU A 54 7.63 -13.04 -12.94
CA LEU A 54 6.93 -12.96 -11.65
C LEU A 54 5.42 -12.94 -11.86
N ASP A 55 4.67 -13.36 -10.84
CA ASP A 55 3.24 -13.08 -10.73
C ASP A 55 2.97 -11.87 -9.81
N ARG A 56 1.75 -11.32 -9.89
CA ARG A 56 1.35 -10.16 -9.07
C ARG A 56 1.50 -10.41 -7.57
N PRO A 57 1.02 -11.53 -6.99
CA PRO A 57 1.18 -11.80 -5.56
C PRO A 57 2.65 -11.79 -5.12
N THR A 58 3.54 -12.43 -5.87
CA THR A 58 4.98 -12.47 -5.56
C THR A 58 5.58 -11.08 -5.67
N LEU A 59 5.24 -10.30 -6.70
CA LEU A 59 5.70 -8.92 -6.82
C LEU A 59 5.25 -8.09 -5.60
N TYR A 60 3.97 -8.13 -5.24
CA TYR A 60 3.45 -7.38 -4.11
C TYR A 60 4.08 -7.81 -2.79
N GLN A 61 4.30 -9.11 -2.60
CA GLN A 61 5.05 -9.60 -1.45
C GLN A 61 6.46 -8.98 -1.43
N ARG A 62 7.22 -9.03 -2.53
CA ARG A 62 8.58 -8.48 -2.61
C ARG A 62 8.65 -6.95 -2.46
N LEU A 63 7.65 -6.23 -2.98
CA LEU A 63 7.54 -4.76 -2.90
C LEU A 63 7.16 -4.29 -1.49
N PHE A 64 6.16 -4.93 -0.88
CA PHE A 64 5.55 -4.48 0.37
C PHE A 64 6.01 -5.29 1.58
N ARG A 65 6.95 -6.23 1.40
CA ARG A 65 7.60 -6.92 2.53
C ARG A 65 8.21 -5.87 3.44
N LYS A 66 7.65 -5.77 4.64
CA LYS A 66 8.19 -4.90 5.67
C LYS A 66 9.51 -5.48 6.18
N GLN A 67 10.48 -4.61 6.41
CA GLN A 67 11.70 -4.92 7.15
C GLN A 67 11.31 -5.62 8.46
N GLU A 68 11.69 -6.88 8.63
CA GLU A 68 11.64 -7.49 9.96
C GLU A 68 12.71 -6.83 10.84
N ALA A 69 12.51 -6.91 12.16
CA ALA A 69 13.40 -6.33 13.16
C ALA A 69 14.87 -6.78 13.06
N SER A 70 15.18 -7.78 12.21
CA SER A 70 16.53 -8.19 11.82
C SER A 70 17.21 -7.27 10.80
N GLY A 71 16.57 -6.17 10.35
CA GLY A 71 17.18 -5.13 9.51
C GLY A 71 17.41 -5.52 8.04
N VAL A 72 17.30 -6.80 7.68
CA VAL A 72 17.50 -7.26 6.31
C VAL A 72 16.18 -7.13 5.53
N ALA A 73 16.06 -6.05 4.76
CA ALA A 73 14.93 -5.77 3.87
C ALA A 73 14.85 -6.82 2.74
N GLY A 74 14.32 -8.01 3.01
CA GLY A 74 14.33 -9.12 2.06
C GLY A 74 15.75 -9.52 1.62
N GLY A 75 15.86 -10.61 0.86
CA GLY A 75 17.16 -11.03 0.31
C GLY A 75 17.78 -9.96 -0.63
N PRO A 76 19.06 -10.11 -1.02
CA PRO A 76 19.67 -9.28 -2.06
C PRO A 76 18.83 -9.20 -3.34
N GLU A 77 18.17 -10.30 -3.71
CA GLU A 77 17.25 -10.38 -4.85
C GLU A 77 16.03 -9.45 -4.68
N ASP A 78 15.37 -9.48 -3.52
CA ASP A 78 14.22 -8.61 -3.23
C ASP A 78 14.61 -7.12 -3.33
N ARG A 79 15.82 -6.76 -2.88
CA ARG A 79 16.35 -5.39 -3.02
C ARG A 79 16.54 -5.01 -4.49
N ALA A 80 17.09 -5.91 -5.30
CA ALA A 80 17.28 -5.68 -6.73
C ALA A 80 15.94 -5.52 -7.47
N ILE A 81 14.95 -6.35 -7.14
CA ILE A 81 13.59 -6.24 -7.69
C ILE A 81 12.94 -4.91 -7.31
N ARG A 82 13.01 -4.49 -6.04
CA ARG A 82 12.45 -3.18 -5.64
C ARG A 82 13.14 -2.03 -6.36
N ARG A 83 14.47 -2.05 -6.47
CA ARG A 83 15.25 -0.99 -7.15
C ARG A 83 14.85 -0.90 -8.63
N SER A 84 14.82 -2.01 -9.34
CA SER A 84 14.44 -2.05 -10.76
C SER A 84 12.99 -1.67 -10.98
N PHE A 85 12.07 -2.12 -10.13
CA PHE A 85 10.66 -1.75 -10.19
C PHE A 85 10.45 -0.24 -10.09
N TRP A 86 11.02 0.41 -9.06
CA TRP A 86 10.84 1.85 -8.89
C TRP A 86 11.55 2.68 -9.97
N ALA A 87 12.68 2.19 -10.50
CA ALA A 87 13.32 2.81 -11.66
C ALA A 87 12.44 2.75 -12.91
N ALA A 88 11.81 1.60 -13.19
CA ALA A 88 10.86 1.46 -14.29
C ALA A 88 9.65 2.40 -14.13
N MET A 89 9.08 2.46 -12.91
CA MET A 89 7.98 3.37 -12.59
C MET A 89 8.36 4.86 -12.78
N ALA A 90 9.56 5.25 -12.37
CA ALA A 90 10.05 6.61 -12.58
C ALA A 90 10.22 6.93 -14.08
N GLY A 91 10.69 5.95 -14.86
CA GLY A 91 10.91 6.10 -16.31
C GLY A 91 9.62 6.31 -17.11
N ILE A 92 8.51 5.66 -16.73
CA ILE A 92 7.23 5.81 -17.45
C ILE A 92 6.52 7.14 -17.16
N LEU A 93 6.76 7.75 -16.00
CA LEU A 93 6.15 9.00 -15.56
C LEU A 93 7.22 10.02 -15.15
N PRO A 94 8.07 10.48 -16.08
CA PRO A 94 9.22 11.34 -15.76
C PRO A 94 8.80 12.72 -15.23
N ARG A 95 7.56 13.14 -15.51
CA ARG A 95 6.96 14.39 -15.00
C ARG A 95 6.27 14.23 -13.64
N ARG A 96 6.28 13.04 -13.05
CA ARG A 96 5.79 12.80 -11.69
C ARG A 96 6.96 12.60 -10.75
N GLN A 97 6.86 13.18 -9.55
CA GLN A 97 7.83 12.89 -8.50
C GLN A 97 7.73 11.43 -8.10
N ILE A 98 8.87 10.75 -7.94
CA ILE A 98 8.91 9.35 -7.55
C ILE A 98 8.16 9.08 -6.23
N GLN A 99 8.20 10.02 -5.28
CA GLN A 99 7.45 9.92 -4.03
C GLN A 99 5.93 9.86 -4.26
N ALA A 100 5.42 10.59 -5.25
CA ALA A 100 3.99 10.57 -5.58
C ALA A 100 3.59 9.22 -6.19
N ILE A 101 4.44 8.67 -7.07
CA ILE A 101 4.24 7.34 -7.67
C ILE A 101 4.29 6.26 -6.58
N TYR A 102 5.27 6.34 -5.67
CA TYR A 102 5.39 5.47 -4.51
C TYR A 102 4.10 5.46 -3.67
N HIS A 103 3.59 6.63 -3.30
CA HIS A 103 2.34 6.72 -2.55
C HIS A 103 1.14 6.20 -3.33
N TYR A 104 1.07 6.45 -4.64
CA TYR A 104 0.00 5.93 -5.48
C TYR A 104 0.00 4.40 -5.49
N VAL A 105 1.15 3.77 -5.77
CA VAL A 105 1.33 2.32 -5.81
C VAL A 105 1.04 1.69 -4.43
N HIS A 106 1.56 2.27 -3.35
CA HIS A 106 1.26 1.80 -1.99
C HIS A 106 -0.23 1.87 -1.65
N ARG A 107 -0.95 2.92 -2.08
CA ARG A 107 -2.40 2.98 -1.82
C ARG A 107 -3.17 2.00 -2.70
N ARG A 108 -2.75 1.78 -3.94
CA ARG A 108 -3.55 0.99 -4.88
C ARG A 108 -3.33 -0.52 -4.73
N TYR A 109 -2.10 -0.95 -4.46
CA TYR A 109 -1.74 -2.38 -4.55
C TYR A 109 -1.22 -2.98 -3.25
N HIS A 110 -1.06 -2.21 -2.17
CA HIS A 110 -0.59 -2.76 -0.91
C HIS A 110 -1.63 -3.75 -0.33
N PRO A 111 -1.25 -5.00 -0.01
CA PRO A 111 -2.18 -6.06 0.38
C PRO A 111 -3.08 -5.72 1.57
N PHE A 112 -2.55 -4.99 2.56
CA PHE A 112 -3.31 -4.57 3.76
C PHE A 112 -3.98 -3.21 3.65
N ASN A 113 -3.96 -2.58 2.47
CA ASN A 113 -4.72 -1.36 2.25
C ASN A 113 -6.14 -1.69 1.82
N TYR A 114 -7.12 -0.83 2.15
CA TYR A 114 -8.53 -1.01 1.82
C TYR A 114 -9.14 -2.39 2.16
N GLN A 115 -8.99 -2.85 3.40
CA GLN A 115 -9.63 -4.09 3.90
C GLN A 115 -11.15 -3.95 4.15
N GLY A 116 -11.83 -3.08 3.39
CA GLY A 116 -13.22 -2.73 3.63
C GLY A 116 -13.43 -1.80 4.84
N PRO A 117 -14.71 -1.50 5.18
CA PRO A 117 -15.04 -0.68 6.34
C PRO A 117 -14.56 -1.34 7.64
N TRP A 118 -14.29 -0.53 8.67
CA TRP A 118 -13.97 -1.05 9.99
C TRP A 118 -15.23 -1.65 10.64
N SER A 119 -15.12 -2.89 11.05
CA SER A 119 -16.17 -3.57 11.80
C SER A 119 -16.06 -3.26 13.30
N PRO A 120 -17.17 -3.37 14.05
CA PRO A 120 -17.14 -3.20 15.51
C PRO A 120 -16.20 -4.18 16.23
N ALA A 121 -15.99 -5.36 15.65
CA ALA A 121 -15.03 -6.34 16.17
C ALA A 121 -13.59 -5.87 15.97
N GLU A 122 -13.28 -5.27 14.82
CA GLU A 122 -11.97 -4.65 14.56
C GLU A 122 -11.75 -3.42 15.45
N ASP A 123 -12.79 -2.63 15.73
CA ASP A 123 -12.68 -1.49 16.66
C ASP A 123 -12.26 -1.95 18.06
N ARG A 124 -12.92 -2.98 18.60
CA ARG A 124 -12.56 -3.59 19.89
C ARG A 124 -11.15 -4.16 19.87
N ARG A 125 -10.78 -4.83 18.78
CA ARG A 125 -9.44 -5.40 18.60
C ARG A 125 -8.39 -4.31 18.54
N LEU A 126 -8.64 -3.22 17.81
CA LEU A 126 -7.74 -2.07 17.72
C LEU A 126 -7.54 -1.41 19.08
N ALA A 127 -8.62 -1.17 19.83
CA ALA A 127 -8.55 -0.61 21.17
C ALA A 127 -7.69 -1.48 22.11
N ARG A 128 -7.94 -2.80 22.13
CA ARG A 128 -7.14 -3.75 22.92
C ARG A 128 -5.66 -3.73 22.54
N LEU A 129 -5.35 -3.77 21.24
CA LEU A 129 -3.96 -3.76 20.78
C LEU A 129 -3.24 -2.44 21.13
N ILE A 130 -3.96 -1.32 21.21
CA ILE A 130 -3.42 -0.04 21.68
C ILE A 130 -3.19 -0.07 23.19
N GLU A 131 -4.07 -0.70 23.98
CA GLU A 131 -3.85 -0.90 25.42
C GLU A 131 -2.61 -1.78 25.68
N GLU A 132 -2.41 -2.84 24.89
CA GLU A 132 -1.30 -3.78 25.03
C GLU A 132 0.04 -3.24 24.52
N HIS A 133 0.05 -2.51 23.40
CA HIS A 133 1.27 -2.11 22.69
C HIS A 133 1.48 -0.59 22.60
N GLY A 134 0.60 0.21 23.19
CA GLY A 134 0.59 1.66 23.02
C GLY A 134 0.32 2.08 21.57
N LEU A 135 0.86 3.22 21.14
CA LEU A 135 0.70 3.73 19.76
C LEU A 135 1.70 3.12 18.77
N ALA A 136 2.10 1.85 18.99
CA ALA A 136 3.00 1.10 18.12
C ALA A 136 2.26 0.64 16.85
N TRP A 137 1.87 1.59 15.99
CA TRP A 137 1.06 1.36 14.77
C TRP A 137 1.61 0.28 13.86
N GLU A 138 2.93 0.17 13.83
CA GLU A 138 3.65 -0.84 13.09
C GLU A 138 3.35 -2.27 13.60
N THR A 139 3.42 -2.48 14.91
CA THR A 139 3.10 -3.76 15.54
C THR A 139 1.61 -4.07 15.38
N ILE A 140 0.76 -3.08 15.65
CA ILE A 140 -0.69 -3.19 15.58
C ILE A 140 -1.13 -3.54 14.15
N SER A 141 -0.57 -2.87 13.14
CA SER A 141 -0.90 -3.11 11.72
C SER A 141 -0.69 -4.56 11.30
N ARG A 142 0.39 -5.18 11.77
CA ARG A 142 0.73 -6.57 11.47
C ARG A 142 -0.26 -7.54 12.10
N ILE A 143 -0.71 -7.25 13.32
CA ILE A 143 -1.63 -8.12 14.05
C ILE A 143 -3.05 -7.99 13.50
N ILE A 144 -3.50 -6.77 13.21
CA ILE A 144 -4.86 -6.50 12.75
C ILE A 144 -5.06 -6.72 11.25
N GLY A 145 -3.98 -6.76 10.47
CA GLY A 145 -4.04 -6.98 9.01
C GLY A 145 -4.44 -5.75 8.20
N ARG A 146 -4.27 -4.53 8.74
CA ARG A 146 -4.51 -3.25 8.06
C ARG A 146 -3.25 -2.40 8.10
N THR A 147 -3.05 -1.47 7.18
CA THR A 147 -1.85 -0.60 7.22
C THR A 147 -1.78 0.24 8.50
N GLY A 148 -0.57 0.57 8.97
CA GLY A 148 -0.38 1.41 10.16
C GLY A 148 -1.04 2.79 10.04
N THR A 149 -1.03 3.38 8.83
CA THR A 149 -1.76 4.60 8.53
C THR A 149 -3.27 4.42 8.72
N ASN A 150 -3.86 3.34 8.22
CA ASN A 150 -5.29 3.07 8.44
C ASN A 150 -5.60 2.92 9.93
N CYS A 151 -4.76 2.22 10.70
CA CYS A 151 -4.97 2.02 12.13
C CYS A 151 -4.95 3.36 12.89
N ARG A 152 -3.94 4.19 12.65
CA ARG A 152 -3.80 5.50 13.29
C ARG A 152 -4.97 6.43 12.95
N ASP A 153 -5.32 6.50 11.68
CA ASP A 153 -6.36 7.41 11.20
C ASP A 153 -7.74 6.96 11.73
N HIS A 154 -7.99 5.65 11.77
CA HIS A 154 -9.22 5.10 12.35
C HIS A 154 -9.30 5.30 13.85
N TRP A 155 -8.19 5.12 14.58
CA TRP A 155 -8.15 5.42 16.01
C TRP A 155 -8.52 6.89 16.29
N ARG A 156 -7.98 7.84 15.52
CA ARG A 156 -8.35 9.27 15.64
C ARG A 156 -9.84 9.49 15.41
N TYR A 157 -10.41 8.82 14.42
CA TYR A 157 -11.85 8.85 14.18
C TYR A 157 -12.64 8.32 15.38
N MET A 158 -12.27 7.15 15.93
CA MET A 158 -12.91 6.56 17.10
C MET A 158 -12.85 7.48 18.34
N GLN A 159 -11.73 8.18 18.54
CA GLN A 159 -11.57 9.11 19.66
C GLN A 159 -12.46 10.36 19.53
N GLY A 160 -12.76 10.79 18.30
CA GLY A 160 -13.67 11.90 18.00
C GLY A 160 -15.17 11.54 18.02
N LEU A 161 -15.53 10.26 18.16
CA LEU A 161 -16.94 9.84 18.25
C LEU A 161 -17.54 10.17 19.62
N SER A 162 -18.79 10.64 19.62
CA SER A 162 -19.56 10.81 20.85
C SER A 162 -19.88 9.44 21.49
N HIS A 163 -20.14 9.43 22.81
CA HIS A 163 -20.44 8.20 23.56
C HIS A 163 -21.61 7.40 22.95
N THR A 164 -22.65 8.10 22.46
CA THR A 164 -23.81 7.50 21.77
C THR A 164 -23.45 6.85 20.45
N GLN A 165 -22.50 7.42 19.70
CA GLN A 165 -22.01 6.85 18.43
C GLN A 165 -21.14 5.60 18.67
N LYS A 166 -20.32 5.62 19.73
CA LYS A 166 -19.50 4.47 20.16
C LYS A 166 -20.36 3.24 20.49
N MET A 167 -21.47 3.43 21.22
CA MET A 167 -22.38 2.35 21.60
C MET A 167 -23.12 1.73 20.41
N ARG A 168 -23.54 2.55 19.43
CA ARG A 168 -24.25 2.06 18.23
C ARG A 168 -23.36 1.22 17.31
N GLN A 169 -22.08 1.56 17.20
CA GLN A 169 -21.12 0.75 16.44
C GLN A 169 -20.80 -0.55 17.19
N LEU A 170 -20.45 -0.47 18.48
CA LEU A 170 -20.08 -1.65 19.29
C LEU A 170 -21.22 -2.70 19.44
N GLY A 171 -22.48 -2.27 19.42
CA GLY A 171 -23.65 -3.14 19.66
C GLY A 171 -24.25 -3.88 18.46
N ASN A 172 -23.81 -3.65 17.22
CA ASN A 172 -24.49 -4.19 16.02
C ASN A 172 -23.92 -5.53 15.48
N GLY A 173 -22.99 -6.16 16.20
CA GLY A 173 -22.26 -7.36 15.77
C GLY A 173 -22.99 -8.71 15.92
N GLY A 174 -24.33 -8.75 15.85
CA GLY A 174 -25.10 -9.97 16.15
C GLY A 174 -26.18 -10.38 15.15
N ARG A 175 -26.35 -9.71 14.00
CA ARG A 175 -27.51 -9.96 13.11
C ARG A 175 -27.25 -9.87 11.59
N ARG A 176 -26.03 -10.13 11.11
CA ARG A 176 -25.76 -10.12 9.65
C ARG A 176 -25.04 -11.34 9.08
N ASP A 177 -24.83 -12.38 9.86
CA ASP A 177 -24.27 -13.65 9.37
C ASP A 177 -25.40 -14.68 9.20
N ALA A 178 -26.26 -14.51 8.18
CA ALA A 178 -27.26 -15.55 7.83
C ALA A 178 -27.85 -15.51 6.40
N ALA A 179 -27.42 -14.64 5.49
CA ALA A 179 -28.08 -14.58 4.17
C ALA A 179 -27.11 -14.20 3.04
N ALA A 180 -26.27 -15.15 2.64
CA ALA A 180 -25.67 -15.20 1.30
C ALA A 180 -25.08 -16.59 1.05
N ASN A 181 -25.92 -17.63 1.09
CA ASN A 181 -25.64 -18.86 0.36
C ASN A 181 -26.95 -19.56 0.01
N ALA A 182 -27.63 -19.03 -1.00
CA ALA A 182 -28.60 -19.77 -1.78
C ALA A 182 -28.14 -19.64 -3.24
N SER A 183 -27.45 -20.68 -3.65
CA SER A 183 -26.96 -20.96 -4.99
C SER A 183 -28.08 -20.91 -6.02
N ASP A 184 -27.86 -20.11 -7.07
CA ASP A 184 -28.47 -20.30 -8.39
C ASP A 184 -28.04 -21.67 -8.90
N ASP A 185 -29.01 -22.56 -9.12
CA ASP A 185 -28.83 -23.75 -9.94
C ASP A 185 -29.83 -23.72 -11.10
N ASN A 186 -29.26 -23.93 -12.28
CA ASN A 186 -29.84 -23.76 -13.60
C ASN A 186 -30.30 -25.13 -14.11
N GLY A 187 -31.45 -25.22 -14.79
CA GLY A 187 -31.84 -26.48 -15.43
C GLY A 187 -33.27 -26.50 -15.97
N GLY A 188 -33.41 -26.29 -17.28
CA GLY A 188 -34.67 -26.39 -18.00
C GLY A 188 -35.05 -27.80 -18.47
N SER A 189 -36.22 -27.85 -19.13
CA SER A 189 -36.75 -28.88 -20.04
C SER A 189 -37.22 -30.23 -19.47
N GLN A 190 -38.54 -30.45 -19.56
CA GLN A 190 -39.22 -31.67 -20.06
C GLN A 190 -40.65 -31.21 -20.44
N ALA A 191 -41.04 -31.20 -21.73
CA ALA A 191 -41.54 -32.32 -22.53
C ALA A 191 -42.88 -32.90 -22.02
N ALA A 192 -43.97 -32.53 -22.70
CA ALA A 192 -45.13 -33.36 -22.99
C ALA A 192 -45.87 -32.75 -24.20
#